data_AF-A0A1A6AHJ2-F1
#
_entry.id   AF-A0A1A6AHJ2-F1
#
_cell.length_a   1.000
_cell.length_b   1.000
_cell.length_c   1.000
_cell.angle_alpha   90.00
_cell.angle_beta   90.00
_cell.angle_gamma   90.00
#
_symmetry.space_group_name_H-M   'P 1'
#
loop_
_entity.id
_entity.type
_entity.pdbx_description
1 polymer ?
#
loop_
_entity_poly.entity_id
_entity_poly.type
_entity_poly.pdbx_seq_one_letter_code
_entity_poly.pdbx_strand_id
1 'polypeptide(L)'
;MLNRVLVRKDDFDGEPLSFAETHRHSALYKPKSTSGATDERIEQGIFYNITAVVTPLAHRRRGYATHLMKLLHYTLLNPSSPGDPPSHIPPFPIEWGSPPPAIPDHLAQQIPSPIAATLWADIDPSFYERCTIGNVDGTGYNYHADWNRVCTFDLLPPASVNSQNEPEEYQWNTIHLKKMDEVKATLHDSIYKSIQRAGDSPKTIFTQDPTTAGALTYIGTRASFVDPRPEWATKIRAEQYPLGIKSIKKTKDGNDEEESIVLFALESFYLGEKFLITKIDDVQSDQIGSMVAELDKINHETGAKYSQAEFWGIDPDSTKWFESLQRECERSGRSFRTGIRSGEGKHVLAVCDYTQPGKDGFQMQDTQMWNWV
;
A
#
# COMPACT_ATOMS: atom_id res chain seq x y z
N MET A 1 8.28 -13.23 -5.15
CA MET A 1 9.37 -12.27 -5.39
C MET A 1 10.21 -12.73 -6.57
N LEU A 2 10.52 -11.82 -7.50
CA LEU A 2 11.49 -12.04 -8.57
C LEU A 2 12.43 -10.83 -8.66
N ASN A 3 13.73 -11.11 -8.72
CA ASN A 3 14.77 -10.09 -8.91
C ASN A 3 14.92 -9.77 -10.39
N ARG A 4 14.97 -8.49 -10.72
CA ARG A 4 15.13 -7.95 -12.07
C ARG A 4 16.47 -7.24 -12.13
N VAL A 5 17.29 -7.65 -13.08
CA VAL A 5 18.66 -7.17 -13.19
C VAL A 5 18.88 -6.67 -14.61
N LEU A 6 19.41 -5.45 -14.74
CA LEU A 6 19.92 -4.94 -16.00
C LEU A 6 21.40 -5.28 -16.11
N VAL A 7 21.77 -6.02 -17.14
CA VAL A 7 23.16 -6.39 -17.46
C VAL A 7 23.46 -5.99 -18.91
N ARG A 8 24.73 -6.06 -19.30
CA ARG A 8 25.09 -5.85 -20.70
C ARG A 8 24.68 -7.06 -21.54
N LYS A 9 24.25 -6.81 -22.77
CA LYS A 9 23.78 -7.86 -23.69
C LYS A 9 24.89 -8.83 -24.11
N ASP A 10 26.14 -8.39 -24.10
CA ASP A 10 27.33 -9.18 -24.44
C ASP A 10 27.98 -9.84 -23.21
N ASP A 11 27.45 -9.61 -22.01
CA ASP A 11 28.05 -10.04 -20.74
C ASP A 11 26.96 -10.23 -19.67
N PHE A 12 26.17 -11.30 -19.82
CA PHE A 12 25.04 -11.60 -18.94
C PHE A 12 25.45 -12.00 -17.52
N ASP A 13 26.67 -12.53 -17.36
CA ASP A 13 27.28 -12.90 -16.08
C ASP A 13 28.10 -11.76 -15.46
N GLY A 14 28.15 -10.61 -16.14
CA GLY A 14 28.90 -9.43 -15.73
C GLY A 14 28.29 -8.67 -14.55
N GLU A 15 28.93 -7.55 -14.20
CA GLU A 15 28.45 -6.68 -13.14
C GLU A 15 27.06 -6.09 -13.47
N PRO A 16 26.07 -6.24 -12.57
CA PRO A 16 24.78 -5.61 -12.73
C PRO A 16 24.83 -4.09 -12.84
N LEU A 17 24.14 -3.53 -13.82
CA LEU A 17 24.03 -2.09 -14.04
C LEU A 17 22.94 -1.45 -13.17
N SER A 18 21.87 -2.19 -12.89
CA SER A 18 20.78 -1.78 -12.00
C SER A 18 19.95 -3.00 -11.57
N PHE A 19 19.26 -2.86 -10.44
CA PHE A 19 18.39 -3.87 -9.85
C PHE A 19 17.00 -3.32 -9.57
N ALA A 20 16.01 -4.20 -9.54
CA ALA A 20 14.70 -3.97 -8.96
C ALA A 20 14.13 -5.31 -8.48
N GLU A 21 13.23 -5.28 -7.50
CA GLU A 21 12.47 -6.43 -7.06
C GLU A 21 11.01 -6.29 -7.50
N THR A 22 10.40 -7.43 -7.85
CA THR A 22 8.99 -7.50 -8.21
C THR A 22 8.27 -8.49 -7.33
N HIS A 23 7.22 -8.02 -6.67
CA HIS A 23 6.39 -8.78 -5.76
C HIS A 23 4.99 -8.88 -6.33
N ARG A 24 4.55 -10.11 -6.59
CA ARG A 24 3.28 -10.40 -7.24
C ARG A 24 2.18 -10.49 -6.20
N HIS A 25 1.10 -9.76 -6.40
CA HIS A 25 -0.05 -9.78 -5.51
C HIS A 25 -1.36 -9.91 -6.28
N SER A 26 -2.38 -10.45 -5.60
CA SER A 26 -3.74 -10.45 -6.10
C SER A 26 -4.35 -9.06 -5.95
N ALA A 27 -5.16 -8.68 -6.91
CA ALA A 27 -5.93 -7.44 -6.93
C ALA A 27 -7.42 -7.73 -7.00
N LEU A 28 -8.22 -6.85 -6.42
CA LEU A 28 -9.64 -6.72 -6.74
C LEU A 28 -9.80 -5.50 -7.63
N TYR A 29 -10.51 -5.63 -8.75
CA TYR A 29 -10.79 -4.50 -9.63
C TYR A 29 -12.19 -4.52 -10.21
N LYS A 30 -12.73 -3.33 -10.44
CA LYS A 30 -13.98 -3.11 -11.16
C LYS A 30 -13.63 -2.41 -12.47
N PRO A 31 -13.80 -3.06 -13.64
CA PRO A 31 -13.59 -2.42 -14.93
C PRO A 31 -14.42 -1.14 -15.08
N LYS A 32 -13.95 -0.21 -15.93
CA LYS A 32 -14.75 0.98 -16.28
C LYS A 32 -16.13 0.58 -16.80
N SER A 33 -17.16 1.31 -16.39
CA SER A 33 -18.53 1.08 -16.88
C SER A 33 -18.62 1.55 -18.34
N THR A 34 -18.78 0.62 -19.28
CA THR A 34 -19.15 0.96 -20.66
C THR A 34 -20.67 0.93 -20.77
N SER A 35 -21.25 2.10 -21.01
CA SER A 35 -22.69 2.35 -21.16
C SER A 35 -23.43 1.19 -21.85
N GLY A 36 -24.18 0.41 -21.07
CA GLY A 36 -25.09 -0.64 -21.55
C GLY A 36 -24.81 -2.08 -21.08
N ALA A 37 -23.70 -2.36 -20.38
CA ALA A 37 -23.44 -3.67 -19.79
C ALA A 37 -23.85 -3.71 -18.32
N THR A 38 -24.77 -4.60 -17.95
CA THR A 38 -25.31 -4.77 -16.59
C THR A 38 -24.47 -5.69 -15.70
N ASP A 39 -23.36 -6.23 -16.19
CA ASP A 39 -22.48 -7.12 -15.41
C ASP A 39 -21.33 -6.31 -14.79
N GLU A 40 -21.66 -5.51 -13.79
CA GLU A 40 -20.76 -4.75 -12.91
C GLU A 40 -20.01 -5.66 -11.93
N ARG A 41 -19.34 -6.70 -12.43
CA ARG A 41 -18.69 -7.69 -11.57
C ARG A 41 -17.31 -7.20 -11.12
N ILE A 42 -17.03 -7.34 -9.83
CA ILE A 42 -15.67 -7.21 -9.28
C ILE A 42 -14.88 -8.44 -9.75
N GLU A 43 -13.76 -8.20 -10.42
CA GLU A 43 -12.87 -9.21 -10.97
C GLU A 43 -11.59 -9.34 -10.13
N GLN A 44 -10.97 -10.52 -10.21
CA GLN A 44 -9.65 -10.76 -9.64
C GLN A 44 -8.59 -10.49 -10.70
N GLY A 45 -7.57 -9.71 -10.33
CA GLY A 45 -6.44 -9.38 -11.18
C GLY A 45 -5.11 -9.66 -10.49
N ILE A 46 -4.02 -9.31 -11.17
CA ILE A 46 -2.68 -9.30 -10.61
C ILE A 46 -2.14 -7.88 -10.63
N PHE A 47 -1.46 -7.47 -9.57
CA PHE A 47 -0.60 -6.29 -9.61
C PHE A 47 0.80 -6.63 -9.09
N TYR A 48 1.77 -5.79 -9.42
CA TYR A 48 3.13 -5.91 -8.90
C TYR A 48 3.50 -4.72 -8.00
N ASN A 49 3.95 -5.02 -6.79
CA ASN A 49 4.75 -4.08 -6.01
C ASN A 49 6.18 -4.09 -6.55
N ILE A 50 6.69 -2.92 -6.92
CA ILE A 50 8.09 -2.74 -7.30
C ILE A 50 8.85 -2.15 -6.13
N THR A 51 9.89 -2.84 -5.70
CA THR A 51 10.74 -2.42 -4.57
C THR A 51 12.21 -2.47 -4.94
N ALA A 52 13.07 -1.96 -4.06
CA ALA A 52 14.53 -2.06 -4.15
C ALA A 52 15.12 -1.67 -5.53
N VAL A 53 14.62 -0.58 -6.12
CA VAL A 53 15.21 -0.03 -7.36
C VAL A 53 16.56 0.61 -7.02
N VAL A 54 17.65 -0.08 -7.34
CA VAL A 54 19.00 0.32 -6.91
C VAL A 54 19.95 0.31 -8.11
N THR A 55 20.73 1.38 -8.25
CA THR A 55 21.85 1.46 -9.18
C THR A 55 23.17 1.53 -8.40
N PRO A 56 24.13 0.62 -8.65
CA PRO A 56 25.46 0.66 -8.05
C PRO A 56 26.14 2.02 -8.25
N LEU A 57 26.97 2.43 -7.30
CA LEU A 57 27.61 3.75 -7.29
C LEU A 57 28.35 4.06 -8.60
N ALA A 58 29.06 3.07 -9.16
CA ALA A 58 29.81 3.20 -10.42
C ALA A 58 28.92 3.45 -11.67
N HIS A 59 27.63 3.18 -11.56
CA HIS A 59 26.66 3.19 -12.66
C HIS A 59 25.56 4.24 -12.52
N ARG A 60 25.53 5.00 -11.40
CA ARG A 60 24.55 6.05 -11.17
C ARG A 60 24.64 7.16 -12.21
N ARG A 61 23.51 7.86 -12.43
CA ARG A 61 23.36 9.00 -13.37
C ARG A 61 23.62 8.65 -14.85
N ARG A 62 23.61 7.37 -15.22
CA ARG A 62 23.73 6.89 -16.60
C ARG A 62 22.40 6.42 -17.21
N GLY A 63 21.29 6.61 -16.50
CA GLY A 63 19.94 6.25 -16.96
C GLY A 63 19.59 4.77 -16.82
N TYR A 64 20.45 3.93 -16.23
CA TYR A 64 20.22 2.47 -16.16
C TYR A 64 18.98 2.08 -15.37
N ALA A 65 18.69 2.70 -14.21
CA ALA A 65 17.44 2.40 -13.49
C ALA A 65 16.20 2.79 -14.30
N THR A 66 16.20 3.97 -14.94
CA THR A 66 15.09 4.38 -15.82
C THR A 66 14.91 3.40 -16.97
N HIS A 67 16.01 2.94 -17.58
CA HIS A 67 15.96 1.97 -18.66
C HIS A 67 15.47 0.60 -18.17
N LEU A 68 15.93 0.12 -17.01
CA LEU A 68 15.43 -1.11 -16.38
C LEU A 68 13.92 -1.05 -16.16
N MET A 69 13.41 0.04 -15.56
CA MET A 69 11.98 0.20 -15.30
C MET A 69 11.15 0.25 -16.60
N LYS A 70 11.67 0.93 -17.63
CA LYS A 70 11.07 0.94 -18.98
C LYS A 70 10.96 -0.45 -19.60
N LEU A 71 12.04 -1.24 -19.54
CA LEU A 71 12.05 -2.63 -20.02
C LEU A 71 11.16 -3.54 -19.17
N LEU A 72 11.04 -3.25 -17.86
CA LEU A 72 10.25 -4.03 -16.93
C LEU A 72 8.76 -4.04 -17.31
N HIS A 73 8.21 -2.92 -17.76
CA HIS A 73 6.83 -2.87 -18.25
C HIS A 73 6.56 -3.92 -19.33
N TYR A 74 7.40 -3.96 -20.37
CA TYR A 74 7.28 -4.93 -21.46
C TYR A 74 7.51 -6.37 -21.00
N THR A 75 8.34 -6.57 -19.98
CA THR A 75 8.55 -7.92 -19.42
C THR A 75 7.34 -8.38 -18.60
N LEU A 76 6.76 -7.50 -17.78
CA LEU A 76 5.61 -7.83 -16.93
C LEU A 76 4.32 -8.05 -17.74
N LEU A 77 4.13 -7.29 -18.82
CA LEU A 77 2.97 -7.46 -19.70
C LEU A 77 2.95 -8.81 -20.43
N ASN A 78 4.07 -9.55 -20.39
CA ASN A 78 4.21 -10.90 -20.96
C ASN A 78 3.74 -10.99 -22.42
N PRO A 79 4.40 -10.27 -23.35
CA PRO A 79 3.98 -10.27 -24.74
C PRO A 79 4.16 -11.68 -25.33
N SER A 80 3.13 -12.15 -26.04
CA SER A 80 3.13 -13.47 -26.70
C SER A 80 4.22 -13.59 -27.78
N SER A 81 4.75 -12.48 -28.28
CA SER A 81 5.95 -12.48 -29.11
C SER A 81 6.82 -11.22 -28.86
N PRO A 82 8.15 -11.28 -29.08
CA PRO A 82 9.04 -10.16 -28.82
C PRO A 82 8.65 -8.92 -29.63
N GLY A 83 8.33 -7.83 -28.94
CA GLY A 83 7.99 -6.54 -29.56
C GLY A 83 6.53 -6.40 -30.03
N ASP A 84 5.69 -7.40 -29.82
CA ASP A 84 4.24 -7.36 -30.09
C ASP A 84 3.46 -7.43 -28.77
N PRO A 85 3.34 -6.31 -28.05
CA PRO A 85 2.58 -6.27 -26.81
C PRO A 85 1.07 -6.30 -27.11
N PRO A 86 0.20 -6.51 -26.10
CA PRO A 86 -1.25 -6.39 -26.28
C PRO A 86 -1.61 -5.08 -26.99
N SER A 87 -2.67 -5.07 -27.82
CA SER A 87 -2.99 -3.95 -28.72
C SER A 87 -3.22 -2.58 -28.05
N HIS A 88 -3.50 -2.56 -26.74
CA HIS A 88 -3.64 -1.34 -25.94
C HIS A 88 -2.30 -0.80 -25.39
N ILE A 89 -1.22 -1.57 -25.56
CA ILE A 89 0.12 -1.23 -25.15
C ILE A 89 0.90 -0.67 -26.35
N PRO A 90 1.61 0.46 -26.19
CA PRO A 90 2.46 1.02 -27.23
C PRO A 90 3.55 0.06 -27.72
N PRO A 91 3.90 0.08 -29.03
CA PRO A 91 4.96 -0.77 -29.57
C PRO A 91 6.31 -0.48 -28.89
N PHE A 92 7.19 -1.49 -28.87
CA PHE A 92 8.51 -1.33 -28.27
C PHE A 92 9.36 -0.28 -29.03
N PRO A 93 9.91 0.74 -28.35
CA PRO A 93 10.74 1.77 -28.98
C PRO A 93 12.00 1.23 -29.64
N ILE A 94 12.21 1.54 -30.93
CA ILE A 94 13.38 1.08 -31.67
C ILE A 94 14.69 1.66 -31.13
N GLU A 95 14.65 2.88 -30.58
CA GLU A 95 15.80 3.54 -29.97
C GLU A 95 16.23 2.89 -28.64
N TRP A 96 15.39 2.05 -28.03
CA TRP A 96 15.76 1.25 -26.85
C TRP A 96 16.46 -0.05 -27.24
N GLY A 97 16.58 -0.32 -28.55
CA GLY A 97 17.25 -1.49 -29.09
C GLY A 97 16.27 -2.60 -29.46
N SER A 98 16.62 -3.84 -29.12
CA SER A 98 15.75 -4.99 -29.36
C SER A 98 14.77 -5.16 -28.19
N PRO A 99 13.50 -5.54 -28.45
CA PRO A 99 12.56 -5.85 -27.38
C PRO A 99 13.05 -7.02 -26.52
N PRO A 100 12.63 -7.10 -25.24
CA PRO A 100 12.82 -8.30 -24.45
C PRO A 100 12.26 -9.54 -25.17
N PRO A 101 12.91 -10.71 -25.05
CA PRO A 101 12.34 -11.95 -25.55
C PRO A 101 11.03 -12.26 -24.82
N ALA A 102 10.15 -13.03 -25.46
CA ALA A 102 8.94 -13.53 -24.82
C ALA A 102 9.31 -14.37 -23.58
N ILE A 103 8.45 -14.33 -22.56
CA ILE A 103 8.64 -15.17 -21.39
C ILE A 103 8.43 -16.63 -21.81
N PRO A 104 9.36 -17.54 -21.51
CA PRO A 104 9.18 -18.96 -21.81
C PRO A 104 7.87 -19.50 -21.21
N ASP A 105 7.16 -20.37 -21.93
CA ASP A 105 5.85 -20.89 -21.50
C ASP A 105 5.86 -21.47 -20.07
N HIS A 106 6.94 -22.13 -19.67
CA HIS A 106 7.11 -22.70 -18.33
C HIS A 106 7.23 -21.65 -17.21
N LEU A 107 7.52 -20.39 -17.55
CA LEU A 107 7.58 -19.24 -16.63
C LEU A 107 6.37 -18.31 -16.75
N ALA A 108 5.53 -18.44 -17.78
CA ALA A 108 4.39 -17.55 -18.01
C ALA A 108 3.42 -17.51 -16.82
N GLN A 109 3.18 -18.65 -16.15
CA GLN A 109 2.34 -18.71 -14.94
C GLN A 109 2.99 -18.05 -13.71
N GLN A 110 4.32 -17.92 -13.69
CA GLN A 110 5.05 -17.27 -12.60
C GLN A 110 5.06 -15.75 -12.77
N ILE A 111 4.94 -15.26 -14.00
CA ILE A 111 4.91 -13.85 -14.37
C ILE A 111 3.61 -13.55 -15.16
N PRO A 112 2.43 -13.68 -14.53
CA PRO A 112 1.18 -13.32 -15.18
C PRO A 112 1.14 -11.81 -15.47
N SER A 113 0.47 -11.45 -16.57
CA SER A 113 0.25 -10.06 -16.97
C SER A 113 -0.54 -9.31 -15.89
N PRO A 114 -0.05 -8.16 -15.41
CA PRO A 114 -0.75 -7.40 -14.39
C PRO A 114 -1.74 -6.38 -14.98
N ILE A 115 -2.70 -5.98 -14.15
CA ILE A 115 -3.54 -4.80 -14.41
C ILE A 115 -2.85 -3.50 -13.98
N ALA A 116 -1.93 -3.58 -13.01
CA ALA A 116 -1.23 -2.42 -12.46
C ALA A 116 0.16 -2.78 -11.88
N ALA A 117 0.99 -1.78 -11.67
CA ALA A 117 2.13 -1.86 -10.77
C ALA A 117 2.18 -0.65 -9.84
N THR A 118 2.62 -0.86 -8.61
CA THR A 118 2.71 0.15 -7.56
C THR A 118 4.14 0.23 -7.04
N LEU A 119 4.56 1.40 -6.59
CA LEU A 119 5.81 1.57 -5.85
C LEU A 119 5.67 2.69 -4.81
N TRP A 120 6.51 2.62 -3.78
CA TRP A 120 6.64 3.65 -2.76
C TRP A 120 8.02 4.30 -2.91
N ALA A 121 8.06 5.49 -3.53
CA ALA A 121 9.27 6.17 -3.94
C ALA A 121 9.93 6.97 -2.81
N ASP A 122 11.23 6.75 -2.62
CA ASP A 122 12.09 7.56 -1.73
C ASP A 122 12.90 8.63 -2.45
N ILE A 123 12.65 8.78 -3.74
CA ILE A 123 13.22 9.82 -4.58
C ILE A 123 12.08 10.62 -5.20
N ASP A 124 12.42 11.73 -5.83
CA ASP A 124 11.46 12.58 -6.54
C ASP A 124 10.56 11.74 -7.49
N PRO A 125 9.22 11.80 -7.37
CA PRO A 125 8.29 11.03 -8.19
C PRO A 125 8.46 11.24 -9.70
N SER A 126 8.95 12.41 -10.14
CA SER A 126 9.23 12.68 -11.55
C SER A 126 10.24 11.71 -12.16
N PHE A 127 11.05 11.05 -11.33
CA PHE A 127 11.91 9.96 -11.79
C PHE A 127 11.10 8.80 -12.39
N TYR A 128 10.05 8.35 -11.69
CA TYR A 128 9.23 7.22 -12.11
C TYR A 128 8.18 7.63 -13.14
N GLU A 129 7.74 8.89 -13.16
CA GLU A 129 6.90 9.43 -14.24
C GLU A 129 7.60 9.31 -15.61
N ARG A 130 8.93 9.46 -15.66
CA ARG A 130 9.72 9.29 -16.90
C ARG A 130 9.96 7.83 -17.30
N CYS A 131 9.60 6.86 -16.46
CA CYS A 131 9.71 5.44 -16.76
C CYS A 131 8.52 4.99 -17.61
N THR A 132 8.34 5.57 -18.79
CA THR A 132 7.16 5.38 -19.64
C THR A 132 7.03 3.96 -20.20
N ILE A 133 5.78 3.56 -20.52
CA ILE A 133 5.51 2.39 -21.35
C ILE A 133 5.63 2.83 -22.82
N GLY A 134 6.73 2.49 -23.47
CA GLY A 134 7.02 2.94 -24.83
C GLY A 134 7.28 4.44 -24.95
N ASN A 135 7.12 4.97 -26.16
CA ASN A 135 7.37 6.39 -26.52
C ASN A 135 6.11 7.26 -26.53
N VAL A 136 5.03 6.84 -25.88
CA VAL A 136 3.83 7.68 -25.80
C VAL A 136 4.05 8.86 -24.87
N ASP A 137 3.46 9.99 -25.26
CA ASP A 137 3.24 11.10 -24.36
C ASP A 137 2.40 10.61 -23.16
N GLY A 138 2.96 10.70 -21.97
CA GLY A 138 2.32 10.21 -20.76
C GLY A 138 3.31 9.94 -19.63
N THR A 139 2.76 9.51 -18.51
CA THR A 139 3.48 9.17 -17.27
C THR A 139 3.61 7.65 -17.17
N GLY A 140 4.81 7.17 -16.84
CA GLY A 140 5.05 5.76 -16.54
C GLY A 140 4.34 5.34 -15.26
N TYR A 141 4.73 5.95 -14.15
CA TYR A 141 4.02 5.86 -12.88
C TYR A 141 3.36 7.20 -12.58
N ASN A 142 2.06 7.17 -12.31
CA ASN A 142 1.27 8.32 -11.94
C ASN A 142 1.42 8.60 -10.45
N TYR A 143 1.81 9.83 -10.13
CA TYR A 143 1.72 10.38 -8.79
C TYR A 143 0.42 11.19 -8.65
N HIS A 144 -0.29 10.93 -7.57
CA HIS A 144 -1.50 11.65 -7.20
C HIS A 144 -1.30 12.19 -5.78
N ALA A 145 -1.40 13.51 -5.65
CA ALA A 145 -1.14 14.20 -4.37
C ALA A 145 -2.17 13.81 -3.30
N ASP A 146 -3.41 13.59 -3.70
CA ASP A 146 -4.52 13.11 -2.87
C ASP A 146 -4.30 11.67 -2.34
N TRP A 147 -3.65 10.80 -3.11
CA TRP A 147 -3.28 9.44 -2.65
C TRP A 147 -2.13 9.44 -1.64
N ASN A 148 -1.44 10.57 -1.50
CA ASN A 148 -0.26 10.71 -0.68
C ASN A 148 -0.49 11.60 0.54
N ARG A 149 -1.75 11.81 0.92
CA ARG A 149 -2.09 12.52 2.15
C ARG A 149 -1.54 11.81 3.37
N VAL A 150 -1.15 12.61 4.36
CA VAL A 150 -0.64 12.18 5.66
C VAL A 150 -1.38 12.93 6.76
N CYS A 151 -1.65 12.22 7.85
CA CYS A 151 -2.16 12.80 9.07
C CYS A 151 -1.26 12.38 10.23
N THR A 152 -0.92 13.33 11.10
CA THR A 152 -0.16 13.10 12.33
C THR A 152 -0.92 13.67 13.51
N PHE A 153 -0.99 12.93 14.60
CA PHE A 153 -1.52 13.41 15.88
C PHE A 153 -0.67 12.93 17.06
N ASP A 154 -0.74 13.65 18.18
CA ASP A 154 0.04 13.28 19.37
C ASP A 154 -0.55 12.06 20.07
N LEU A 155 0.32 11.17 20.52
CA LEU A 155 0.01 10.11 21.47
C LEU A 155 0.24 10.64 22.88
N LEU A 156 -0.70 10.36 23.77
CA LEU A 156 -0.63 10.79 25.16
C LEU A 156 -0.27 9.58 26.04
N PRO A 157 0.35 9.80 27.21
CA PRO A 157 0.33 8.79 28.25
C PRO A 157 -1.12 8.39 28.52
N PRO A 158 -1.42 7.11 28.76
CA PRO A 158 -2.75 6.72 29.17
C PRO A 158 -3.10 7.57 30.37
N ALA A 159 -4.18 8.35 30.27
CA ALA A 159 -4.68 9.05 31.43
C ALA A 159 -4.88 7.99 32.54
N SER A 160 -4.70 8.38 33.79
CA SER A 160 -5.20 7.58 34.92
C SER A 160 -6.73 7.61 34.87
N VAL A 161 -7.29 6.98 33.84
CA VAL A 161 -8.72 6.85 33.59
C VAL A 161 -9.20 5.82 34.58
N ASN A 162 -10.04 6.26 35.52
CA ASN A 162 -10.93 5.35 36.22
C ASN A 162 -11.80 4.71 35.12
N SER A 163 -11.43 3.48 34.74
CA SER A 163 -12.01 2.63 33.69
C SER A 163 -13.47 2.21 33.95
N GLN A 164 -14.21 3.00 34.73
CA GLN A 164 -15.59 2.72 35.15
C GLN A 164 -16.66 3.44 34.30
N ASN A 165 -16.28 4.29 33.34
CA ASN A 165 -17.22 5.08 32.54
C ASN A 165 -17.06 4.94 31.01
N GLU A 166 -16.24 4.02 30.51
CA GLU A 166 -16.31 3.70 29.09
C GLU A 166 -17.63 2.95 28.82
N PRO A 167 -18.44 3.37 27.84
CA PRO A 167 -19.58 2.59 27.42
C PRO A 167 -19.10 1.18 27.05
N GLU A 168 -19.74 0.13 27.57
CA GLU A 168 -19.45 -1.28 27.22
C GLU A 168 -19.57 -1.57 25.70
N GLU A 169 -20.03 -0.60 24.91
CA GLU A 169 -20.36 -0.69 23.50
C GLU A 169 -19.14 -0.82 22.57
N TYR A 170 -17.91 -0.47 23.00
CA TYR A 170 -16.71 -0.48 22.14
C TYR A 170 -15.50 -1.15 22.80
N GLN A 171 -15.52 -2.48 22.90
CA GLN A 171 -14.36 -3.24 23.38
C GLN A 171 -13.36 -3.48 22.23
N TRP A 172 -12.19 -2.86 22.33
CA TRP A 172 -11.07 -3.11 21.42
C TRP A 172 -10.24 -4.31 21.86
N ASN A 173 -9.95 -5.20 20.92
CA ASN A 173 -9.10 -6.36 21.12
C ASN A 173 -7.83 -6.21 20.28
N THR A 174 -6.68 -6.45 20.89
CA THR A 174 -5.40 -6.41 20.19
C THR A 174 -5.29 -7.56 19.18
N ILE A 175 -4.84 -7.22 17.97
CA ILE A 175 -4.53 -8.17 16.90
C ILE A 175 -3.06 -8.57 17.03
N HIS A 176 -2.82 -9.88 17.07
CA HIS A 176 -1.49 -10.47 17.03
C HIS A 176 -1.31 -11.32 15.77
N LEU A 177 -0.08 -11.76 15.50
CA LEU A 177 0.26 -12.54 14.31
C LEU A 177 -0.65 -13.76 14.09
N LYS A 178 -1.02 -14.47 15.16
CA LYS A 178 -1.88 -15.67 15.10
C LYS A 178 -3.31 -15.38 14.62
N LYS A 179 -3.75 -14.12 14.70
CA LYS A 179 -5.09 -13.67 14.30
C LYS A 179 -5.11 -13.02 12.91
N MET A 180 -3.95 -12.96 12.24
CA MET A 180 -3.84 -12.25 10.97
C MET A 180 -4.66 -12.92 9.85
N ASP A 181 -4.82 -14.24 9.84
CA ASP A 181 -5.63 -14.91 8.83
C ASP A 181 -7.13 -14.58 8.95
N GLU A 182 -7.64 -14.43 10.18
CA GLU A 182 -9.02 -13.95 10.43
C GLU A 182 -9.19 -12.51 9.92
N VAL A 183 -8.20 -11.65 10.19
CA VAL A 183 -8.19 -10.25 9.74
C VAL A 183 -8.16 -10.13 8.21
N LYS A 184 -7.43 -10.99 7.50
CA LYS A 184 -7.39 -10.98 6.02
C LYS A 184 -8.79 -11.18 5.42
N ALA A 185 -9.57 -12.11 5.97
CA ALA A 185 -10.91 -12.40 5.49
C ALA A 185 -11.86 -11.20 5.72
N THR A 186 -11.87 -10.63 6.93
CA THR A 186 -12.66 -9.42 7.21
C THR A 186 -12.30 -8.26 6.28
N LEU A 187 -11.00 -7.98 6.11
CA LEU A 187 -10.55 -6.90 5.24
C LEU A 187 -10.91 -7.14 3.78
N HIS A 188 -10.82 -8.39 3.30
CA HIS A 188 -11.24 -8.74 1.94
C HIS A 188 -12.72 -8.41 1.71
N ASP A 189 -13.60 -8.84 2.62
CA ASP A 189 -15.03 -8.60 2.51
C ASP A 189 -15.37 -7.11 2.60
N SER A 190 -14.71 -6.38 3.50
CA SER A 190 -14.87 -4.92 3.64
C SER A 190 -14.44 -4.19 2.36
N ILE A 191 -13.28 -4.54 1.82
CA ILE A 191 -12.76 -3.98 0.57
C ILE A 191 -13.69 -4.31 -0.61
N TYR A 192 -14.14 -5.55 -0.72
CA TYR A 192 -15.09 -5.96 -1.76
C TYR A 192 -16.36 -5.12 -1.71
N LYS A 193 -16.97 -4.98 -0.52
CA LYS A 193 -18.13 -4.11 -0.29
C LYS A 193 -17.83 -2.63 -0.60
N SER A 194 -16.62 -2.16 -0.33
CA SER A 194 -16.19 -0.79 -0.64
C SER A 194 -16.15 -0.53 -2.15
N ILE A 195 -15.54 -1.43 -2.93
CA ILE A 195 -15.52 -1.35 -4.40
C ILE A 195 -16.95 -1.45 -4.95
N GLN A 196 -17.78 -2.33 -4.39
CA GLN A 196 -19.17 -2.48 -4.83
C GLN A 196 -19.98 -1.19 -4.61
N ARG A 197 -19.76 -0.50 -3.47
CA ARG A 197 -20.41 0.77 -3.14
C ARG A 197 -19.92 1.97 -3.97
N ALA A 198 -18.71 1.91 -4.52
CA ALA A 198 -18.15 2.98 -5.33
C ALA A 198 -18.94 3.28 -6.61
N GLY A 199 -19.95 2.46 -6.95
CA GLY A 199 -20.90 2.71 -8.03
C GLY A 199 -20.25 2.60 -9.41
N ASP A 200 -20.90 3.19 -10.41
CA ASP A 200 -20.33 3.33 -11.75
C ASP A 200 -19.23 4.38 -11.75
N SER A 201 -18.04 4.00 -12.23
CA SER A 201 -16.92 4.92 -12.43
C SER A 201 -16.51 4.93 -13.91
N PRO A 202 -16.16 6.11 -14.47
CA PRO A 202 -15.54 6.19 -15.79
C PRO A 202 -14.10 5.64 -15.79
N LYS A 203 -13.53 5.39 -14.60
CA LYS A 203 -12.19 4.80 -14.40
C LYS A 203 -12.31 3.35 -13.95
N THR A 204 -11.30 2.55 -14.25
CA THR A 204 -11.12 1.25 -13.60
C THR A 204 -10.76 1.51 -12.14
N ILE A 205 -11.51 0.93 -11.21
CA ILE A 205 -11.21 0.97 -9.78
C ILE A 205 -10.42 -0.28 -9.44
N PHE A 206 -9.31 -0.15 -8.73
CA PHE A 206 -8.57 -1.30 -8.24
C PHE A 206 -8.10 -1.12 -6.80
N THR A 207 -7.78 -2.23 -6.15
CA THR A 207 -7.07 -2.24 -4.88
C THR A 207 -6.37 -3.57 -4.67
N GLN A 208 -5.54 -3.62 -3.64
CA GLN A 208 -4.80 -4.80 -3.25
C GLN A 208 -5.71 -5.77 -2.49
N ASP A 209 -5.58 -7.07 -2.74
CA ASP A 209 -6.31 -8.09 -2.00
C ASP A 209 -5.48 -8.53 -0.76
N PRO A 210 -5.97 -8.29 0.47
CA PRO A 210 -5.25 -8.63 1.70
C PRO A 210 -5.08 -10.15 1.90
N THR A 211 -5.85 -10.97 1.18
CA THR A 211 -5.71 -12.44 1.22
C THR A 211 -4.46 -12.94 0.51
N THR A 212 -3.79 -12.10 -0.28
CA THR A 212 -2.52 -12.43 -0.91
C THR A 212 -1.52 -12.94 0.14
N ALA A 213 -0.92 -14.10 -0.12
CA ALA A 213 0.10 -14.67 0.75
C ALA A 213 1.25 -13.66 0.96
N GLY A 214 1.52 -13.32 2.22
CA GLY A 214 2.55 -12.34 2.58
C GLY A 214 2.07 -10.89 2.72
N ALA A 215 0.91 -10.49 2.18
CA ALA A 215 0.55 -9.07 2.08
C ALA A 215 0.51 -8.33 3.45
N LEU A 216 -0.09 -8.93 4.47
CA LEU A 216 -0.12 -8.35 5.82
C LEU A 216 1.12 -8.67 6.67
N THR A 217 2.07 -9.46 6.16
CA THR A 217 3.34 -9.73 6.90
C THR A 217 4.18 -8.47 7.01
N TYR A 218 4.01 -7.53 6.08
CA TYR A 218 4.67 -6.23 6.08
C TYR A 218 4.63 -5.54 7.45
N ILE A 219 3.48 -5.58 8.13
CA ILE A 219 3.25 -4.89 9.40
C ILE A 219 4.23 -5.38 10.48
N GLY A 220 4.47 -6.69 10.55
CA GLY A 220 5.45 -7.28 11.47
C GLY A 220 6.88 -7.21 10.94
N THR A 221 7.09 -7.36 9.63
CA THR A 221 8.42 -7.36 9.00
C THR A 221 9.07 -5.98 9.02
N ARG A 222 8.30 -4.88 9.02
CA ARG A 222 8.85 -3.53 9.07
C ARG A 222 9.79 -3.31 10.27
N ALA A 223 9.48 -3.94 11.40
CA ALA A 223 10.31 -3.95 12.59
C ALA A 223 11.69 -4.58 12.38
N SER A 224 11.78 -5.57 11.48
CA SER A 224 13.04 -6.31 11.24
C SER A 224 14.12 -5.50 10.52
N PHE A 225 13.75 -4.38 9.88
CA PHE A 225 14.71 -3.50 9.19
C PHE A 225 15.33 -2.43 10.09
N VAL A 226 14.86 -2.29 11.33
CA VAL A 226 15.44 -1.37 12.31
C VAL A 226 16.61 -2.08 13.00
N ASP A 227 17.84 -1.61 12.78
CA ASP A 227 19.04 -2.16 13.43
C ASP A 227 19.92 -1.01 14.00
N PRO A 228 20.21 -1.00 15.32
CA PRO A 228 19.72 -1.93 16.34
C PRO A 228 18.23 -1.71 16.65
N ARG A 229 17.50 -2.81 16.89
CA ARG A 229 16.11 -2.71 17.36
C ARG A 229 16.03 -2.01 18.71
N PRO A 230 14.97 -1.21 18.97
CA PRO A 230 14.77 -0.58 20.27
C PRO A 230 14.70 -1.61 21.41
N GLU A 231 15.26 -1.26 22.58
CA GLU A 231 15.34 -2.19 23.71
C GLU A 231 13.98 -2.74 24.14
N TRP A 232 12.92 -1.91 24.11
CA TRP A 232 11.56 -2.34 24.45
C TRP A 232 11.07 -3.44 23.51
N ALA A 233 11.37 -3.34 22.21
CA ALA A 233 10.90 -4.28 21.19
C ALA A 233 11.57 -5.65 21.34
N THR A 234 12.84 -5.68 21.79
CA THR A 234 13.56 -6.94 22.06
C THR A 234 12.97 -7.76 23.21
N LYS A 235 12.16 -7.13 24.08
CA LYS A 235 11.53 -7.76 25.24
C LYS A 235 10.19 -8.43 24.89
N ILE A 236 9.61 -8.11 23.74
CA ILE A 236 8.31 -8.63 23.30
C ILE A 236 8.55 -9.83 22.37
N ARG A 237 7.92 -10.97 22.67
CA ARG A 237 7.97 -12.13 21.78
C ARG A 237 7.23 -11.85 20.48
N ALA A 238 7.71 -12.39 19.36
CA ALA A 238 7.13 -12.15 18.04
C ALA A 238 5.61 -12.45 17.98
N GLU A 239 5.15 -13.47 18.69
CA GLU A 239 3.73 -13.88 18.71
C GLU A 239 2.84 -12.97 19.57
N GLN A 240 3.44 -12.18 20.46
CA GLN A 240 2.76 -11.24 21.36
C GLN A 240 2.88 -9.80 20.86
N TYR A 241 3.62 -9.57 19.78
CA TYR A 241 3.77 -8.26 19.20
C TYR A 241 2.42 -7.78 18.67
N PRO A 242 1.94 -6.58 19.07
CA PRO A 242 0.67 -6.06 18.60
C PRO A 242 0.82 -5.54 17.17
N LEU A 243 -0.10 -5.95 16.30
CA LEU A 243 -0.12 -5.59 14.88
C LEU A 243 -1.36 -4.80 14.50
N GLY A 244 -2.28 -4.60 15.45
CA GLY A 244 -3.53 -3.87 15.24
C GLY A 244 -4.47 -3.95 16.42
N ILE A 245 -5.64 -3.36 16.27
CA ILE A 245 -6.81 -3.48 17.15
C ILE A 245 -8.06 -3.75 16.31
N LYS A 246 -8.98 -4.53 16.87
CA LYS A 246 -10.29 -4.84 16.28
C LYS A 246 -11.40 -4.56 17.29
N SER A 247 -12.46 -3.90 16.84
CA SER A 247 -13.71 -3.75 17.60
C SER A 247 -14.83 -4.49 16.86
N ILE A 248 -15.73 -5.10 17.61
CA ILE A 248 -16.96 -5.73 17.07
C ILE A 248 -18.14 -5.00 17.71
N LYS A 249 -18.97 -4.35 16.90
CA LYS A 249 -20.22 -3.72 17.33
C LYS A 249 -21.38 -4.60 16.87
N LYS A 250 -22.18 -5.07 17.83
CA LYS A 250 -23.44 -5.75 17.49
C LYS A 250 -24.46 -4.71 17.04
N THR A 251 -25.04 -4.92 15.87
CA THR A 251 -26.13 -4.08 15.38
C THR A 251 -27.37 -4.23 16.28
N LYS A 252 -28.27 -3.25 16.25
CA LYS A 252 -29.50 -3.22 17.08
C LYS A 252 -30.39 -4.46 16.88
N ASP A 253 -30.28 -5.11 15.73
CA ASP A 253 -31.06 -6.30 15.37
C ASP A 253 -30.36 -7.61 15.79
N GLY A 254 -29.16 -7.53 16.37
CA GLY A 254 -28.40 -8.66 16.92
C GLY A 254 -27.87 -9.67 15.90
N ASN A 255 -28.18 -9.50 14.62
CA ASN A 255 -27.85 -10.44 13.54
C ASN A 255 -26.60 -10.04 12.75
N ASP A 256 -26.29 -8.75 12.64
CA ASP A 256 -25.11 -8.25 11.94
C ASP A 256 -24.08 -7.69 12.94
N GLU A 257 -22.81 -7.99 12.69
CA GLU A 257 -21.65 -7.48 13.42
C GLU A 257 -20.89 -6.49 12.53
N GLU A 258 -20.79 -5.23 12.95
CA GLU A 258 -19.91 -4.24 12.33
C GLU A 258 -18.51 -4.42 12.93
N GLU A 259 -17.53 -4.71 12.08
CA GLU A 259 -16.15 -4.93 12.49
C GLU A 259 -15.28 -3.76 12.05
N SER A 260 -14.62 -3.11 13.01
CA SER A 260 -13.66 -2.04 12.73
C SER A 260 -12.25 -2.56 12.99
N ILE A 261 -11.33 -2.30 12.06
CA ILE A 261 -9.95 -2.79 12.13
C ILE A 261 -8.99 -1.63 11.96
N VAL A 262 -8.02 -1.52 12.86
CA VAL A 262 -6.88 -0.61 12.72
C VAL A 262 -5.61 -1.44 12.81
N LEU A 263 -4.81 -1.46 11.75
CA LEU A 263 -3.50 -2.12 11.75
C LEU A 263 -2.40 -1.10 11.87
N PHE A 264 -1.30 -1.49 12.53
CA PHE A 264 -0.19 -0.58 12.77
C PHE A 264 1.14 -1.31 12.93
N ALA A 265 2.22 -0.60 12.60
CA ALA A 265 3.59 -0.98 12.89
C ALA A 265 4.15 -0.05 13.98
N LEU A 266 4.57 -0.64 15.11
CA LEU A 266 5.25 0.07 16.19
C LEU A 266 6.74 0.30 15.90
N GLU A 267 7.28 -0.24 14.81
CA GLU A 267 8.66 0.03 14.40
C GLU A 267 8.67 0.41 12.91
N SER A 268 9.24 1.56 12.61
CA SER A 268 9.34 2.07 11.26
C SER A 268 10.65 2.84 11.06
N PHE A 269 11.60 2.22 10.36
CA PHE A 269 12.90 2.83 10.09
C PHE A 269 12.84 4.15 9.31
N TYR A 270 11.74 4.38 8.59
CA TYR A 270 11.54 5.58 7.77
C TYR A 270 10.78 6.72 8.46
N LEU A 271 10.06 6.42 9.54
CA LEU A 271 9.24 7.43 10.23
C LEU A 271 9.89 7.98 11.49
N GLY A 272 11.08 7.48 11.85
CA GLY A 272 11.74 7.82 13.10
C GLY A 272 10.89 7.39 14.29
N GLU A 273 10.81 8.25 15.31
CA GLU A 273 10.10 7.99 16.57
C GLU A 273 8.58 8.23 16.46
N LYS A 274 7.93 7.58 15.48
CA LYS A 274 6.46 7.63 15.32
C LYS A 274 5.84 6.24 15.23
N PHE A 275 4.63 6.15 15.77
CA PHE A 275 3.73 5.02 15.62
C PHE A 275 3.07 5.09 14.22
N LEU A 276 3.25 4.08 13.37
CA LEU A 276 2.58 4.10 12.06
C LEU A 276 1.32 3.26 12.07
N ILE A 277 0.19 3.90 11.79
CA ILE A 277 -1.05 3.24 11.45
C ILE A 277 -1.03 2.95 9.94
N THR A 278 -1.05 1.66 9.59
CA THR A 278 -0.90 1.17 8.21
C THR A 278 -2.23 0.95 7.52
N LYS A 279 -3.31 0.73 8.29
CA LYS A 279 -4.67 0.51 7.78
C LYS A 279 -5.69 0.97 8.81
N ILE A 280 -6.68 1.71 8.36
CA ILE A 280 -7.93 2.01 9.06
C ILE A 280 -9.04 1.45 8.17
N ASP A 281 -9.89 0.61 8.75
CA ASP A 281 -10.99 -0.05 8.09
C ASP A 281 -12.26 0.05 8.93
N ASP A 282 -13.30 0.61 8.32
CA ASP A 282 -14.66 0.74 8.86
C ASP A 282 -14.77 1.28 10.30
N VAL A 283 -13.86 2.17 10.70
CA VAL A 283 -13.93 2.89 11.98
C VAL A 283 -15.00 3.98 11.89
N GLN A 284 -16.01 3.87 12.74
CA GLN A 284 -17.13 4.81 12.84
C GLN A 284 -16.76 6.03 13.68
N SER A 285 -17.50 7.13 13.49
CA SER A 285 -17.23 8.41 14.16
C SER A 285 -17.34 8.35 15.69
N ASP A 286 -18.23 7.51 16.21
CA ASP A 286 -18.45 7.27 17.65
C ASP A 286 -17.35 6.40 18.29
N GLN A 287 -16.60 5.65 17.51
CA GLN A 287 -15.49 4.79 17.97
C GLN A 287 -14.16 5.53 18.10
N ILE A 288 -14.03 6.74 17.55
CA ILE A 288 -12.75 7.46 17.45
C ILE A 288 -12.11 7.71 18.81
N GLY A 289 -12.89 8.12 19.82
CA GLY A 289 -12.38 8.40 21.16
C GLY A 289 -11.77 7.15 21.81
N SER A 290 -12.47 6.02 21.78
CA SER A 290 -11.98 4.77 22.35
C SER A 290 -10.83 4.17 21.53
N MET A 291 -10.86 4.31 20.20
CA MET A 291 -9.75 3.92 19.33
C MET A 291 -8.46 4.64 19.70
N VAL A 292 -8.49 5.98 19.82
CA VAL A 292 -7.32 6.79 20.16
C VAL A 292 -6.80 6.43 21.56
N ALA A 293 -7.71 6.22 22.53
CA ALA A 293 -7.34 5.78 23.88
C ALA A 293 -6.65 4.40 23.88
N GLU A 294 -7.13 3.45 23.08
CA GLU A 294 -6.49 2.13 22.97
C GLU A 294 -5.11 2.22 22.30
N LEU A 295 -4.93 3.10 21.31
CA LEU A 295 -3.61 3.34 20.70
C LEU A 295 -2.60 3.94 21.71
N ASP A 296 -3.02 4.89 22.55
CA ASP A 296 -2.18 5.42 23.64
C ASP A 296 -1.76 4.32 24.62
N LYS A 297 -2.74 3.49 25.03
CA LYS A 297 -2.51 2.37 25.95
C LYS A 297 -1.50 1.39 25.36
N ILE A 298 -1.66 0.97 24.10
CA ILE A 298 -0.72 0.07 23.43
C ILE A 298 0.68 0.69 23.34
N ASN A 299 0.78 1.96 22.95
CA ASN A 299 2.06 2.68 22.90
C ASN A 299 2.77 2.74 24.25
N HIS A 300 1.99 2.81 25.34
CA HIS A 300 2.52 2.82 26.71
C HIS A 300 2.90 1.42 27.22
N GLU A 301 1.99 0.45 27.10
CA GLU A 301 2.17 -0.92 27.61
C GLU A 301 3.33 -1.66 26.92
N THR A 302 3.54 -1.40 25.64
CA THR A 302 4.69 -1.95 24.89
C THR A 302 6.02 -1.31 25.26
N GLY A 303 5.99 -0.16 25.95
CA GLY A 303 7.18 0.62 26.26
C GLY A 303 7.76 1.40 25.07
N ALA A 304 7.04 1.45 23.94
CA ALA A 304 7.46 2.16 22.74
C ALA A 304 7.56 3.68 22.96
N LYS A 305 6.60 4.24 23.71
CA LYS A 305 6.59 5.65 24.16
C LYS A 305 6.78 6.67 23.02
N TYR A 306 6.23 6.39 21.85
CA TYR A 306 6.20 7.38 20.77
C TYR A 306 5.35 8.58 21.17
N SER A 307 5.77 9.76 20.73
CA SER A 307 5.02 11.00 20.98
C SER A 307 3.92 11.23 19.97
N GLN A 308 3.97 10.58 18.80
CA GLN A 308 3.07 10.81 17.68
C GLN A 308 2.71 9.53 16.95
N ALA A 309 1.47 9.49 16.45
CA ALA A 309 1.02 8.53 15.46
C ALA A 309 0.85 9.18 14.09
N GLU A 310 1.04 8.40 13.04
CA GLU A 310 0.89 8.84 11.65
C GLU A 310 0.15 7.78 10.82
N PHE A 311 -0.73 8.22 9.92
CA PHE A 311 -1.33 7.36 8.88
C PHE A 311 -1.30 8.05 7.51
N TRP A 312 -1.34 7.24 6.45
CA TRP A 312 -1.23 7.68 5.06
C TRP A 312 -2.45 7.23 4.25
N GLY A 313 -2.79 7.95 3.18
CA GLY A 313 -3.67 7.43 2.14
C GLY A 313 -5.16 7.42 2.47
N ILE A 314 -5.61 8.29 3.38
CA ILE A 314 -7.04 8.53 3.62
C ILE A 314 -7.38 9.95 3.18
N ASP A 315 -8.53 10.09 2.51
CA ASP A 315 -9.08 11.38 2.12
C ASP A 315 -9.76 12.06 3.33
N PRO A 316 -9.16 13.14 3.87
CA PRO A 316 -9.70 13.86 5.02
C PRO A 316 -10.97 14.64 4.66
N ASP A 317 -11.17 14.96 3.38
CA ASP A 317 -12.26 15.82 2.92
C ASP A 317 -13.55 15.03 2.68
N SER A 318 -13.45 13.70 2.60
CA SER A 318 -14.56 12.82 2.20
C SER A 318 -15.11 11.95 3.33
N THR A 319 -14.65 12.13 4.57
CA THR A 319 -14.99 11.18 5.64
C THR A 319 -15.35 11.82 6.99
N LYS A 320 -16.56 11.51 7.48
CA LYS A 320 -17.05 11.93 8.81
C LYS A 320 -16.16 11.45 9.96
N TRP A 321 -15.51 10.29 9.79
CA TRP A 321 -14.60 9.75 10.81
C TRP A 321 -13.39 10.67 11.01
N PHE A 322 -12.88 11.30 9.95
CA PHE A 322 -11.72 12.18 10.01
C PHE A 322 -12.03 13.49 10.76
N GLU A 323 -13.19 14.10 10.49
CA GLU A 323 -13.68 15.25 11.26
C GLU A 323 -13.85 14.91 12.74
N SER A 324 -14.29 13.69 13.04
CA SER A 324 -14.39 13.19 14.42
C SER A 324 -13.02 13.00 15.06
N LEU A 325 -12.01 12.51 14.32
CA LEU A 325 -10.63 12.42 14.79
C LEU A 325 -10.02 13.80 15.10
N GLN A 326 -10.23 14.78 14.21
CA GLN A 326 -9.76 16.14 14.46
C GLN A 326 -10.39 16.71 15.73
N ARG A 327 -11.72 16.62 15.88
CA ARG A 327 -12.44 17.09 17.07
C ARG A 327 -11.99 16.38 18.35
N GLU A 328 -11.73 15.08 18.27
CA GLU A 328 -11.21 14.33 19.41
C GLU A 328 -9.81 14.80 19.81
N CYS A 329 -8.94 15.07 18.83
CA CYS A 329 -7.61 15.63 19.10
C CYS A 329 -7.72 17.00 19.77
N GLU A 330 -8.55 17.90 19.24
CA GLU A 330 -8.79 19.23 19.82
C GLU A 330 -9.32 19.13 21.26
N ARG A 331 -10.32 18.26 21.50
CA ARG A 331 -10.93 18.04 22.82
C ARG A 331 -9.95 17.46 23.84
N SER A 332 -9.06 16.57 23.40
CA SER A 332 -8.06 15.92 24.27
C SER A 332 -6.75 16.69 24.38
N GLY A 333 -6.63 17.85 23.73
CA GLY A 333 -5.43 18.70 23.77
C GLY A 333 -4.25 18.16 22.95
N ARG A 334 -4.49 17.28 21.97
CA ARG A 334 -3.48 16.76 21.04
C ARG A 334 -3.26 17.74 19.90
N SER A 335 -2.03 17.84 19.41
CA SER A 335 -1.81 18.41 18.09
C SER A 335 -2.37 17.49 17.01
N PHE A 336 -2.90 18.09 15.95
CA PHE A 336 -3.43 17.41 14.78
C PHE A 336 -2.91 18.13 13.54
N ARG A 337 -2.27 17.41 12.62
CA ARG A 337 -1.68 17.98 11.42
C ARG A 337 -1.96 17.12 10.21
N THR A 338 -2.28 17.76 9.11
CA THR A 338 -2.45 17.12 7.80
C THR A 338 -1.44 17.66 6.81
N GLY A 339 -1.14 16.88 5.78
CA GLY A 339 -0.25 17.30 4.71
C GLY A 339 -0.27 16.34 3.54
N ILE A 340 0.63 16.58 2.60
CA ILE A 340 0.87 15.73 1.44
C ILE A 340 2.31 15.26 1.51
N ARG A 341 2.53 13.96 1.37
CA ARG A 341 3.87 13.38 1.26
C ARG A 341 4.40 13.65 -0.14
N SER A 342 5.51 14.37 -0.22
CA SER A 342 6.20 14.68 -1.47
C SER A 342 7.70 14.85 -1.23
N GLY A 343 8.50 14.51 -2.23
CA GLY A 343 9.96 14.64 -2.20
C GLY A 343 10.69 13.41 -1.65
N GLU A 344 12.01 13.55 -1.53
CA GLU A 344 12.92 12.46 -1.17
C GLU A 344 12.71 11.97 0.28
N GLY A 345 12.79 10.65 0.46
CA GLY A 345 12.62 9.98 1.76
C GLY A 345 11.21 10.04 2.35
N LYS A 346 10.17 10.28 1.53
CA LYS A 346 8.77 10.37 1.97
C LYS A 346 7.90 9.17 1.61
N HIS A 347 8.45 8.11 0.99
CA HIS A 347 7.70 6.94 0.53
C HIS A 347 6.47 7.28 -0.28
N VAL A 348 6.63 8.04 -1.35
CA VAL A 348 5.50 8.52 -2.13
C VAL A 348 4.92 7.39 -2.99
N LEU A 349 3.63 7.12 -2.87
CA LEU A 349 2.91 6.15 -3.70
C LEU A 349 2.84 6.64 -5.14
N ALA A 350 3.24 5.78 -6.07
CA ALA A 350 3.03 5.97 -7.50
C ALA A 350 2.49 4.68 -8.14
N VAL A 351 1.62 4.83 -9.15
CA VAL A 351 0.89 3.71 -9.77
C VAL A 351 0.99 3.76 -11.29
N CYS A 352 1.35 2.63 -11.90
CA CYS A 352 1.34 2.41 -13.33
C CYS A 352 0.07 1.61 -13.70
N ASP A 353 -0.75 2.17 -14.59
CA ASP A 353 -1.93 1.51 -15.16
C ASP A 353 -1.54 0.77 -16.45
N TYR A 354 -1.70 -0.56 -16.45
CA TYR A 354 -1.44 -1.37 -17.64
C TYR A 354 -2.69 -1.60 -18.49
N THR A 355 -3.89 -1.30 -17.98
CA THR A 355 -5.13 -1.46 -18.74
C THR A 355 -5.29 -0.37 -19.80
N GLN A 356 -4.84 0.85 -19.48
CA GLN A 356 -4.86 2.01 -20.39
C GLN A 356 -3.61 2.89 -20.20
N PRO A 357 -2.41 2.42 -20.60
CA PRO A 357 -1.16 3.16 -20.41
C PRO A 357 -1.22 4.61 -20.88
N GLY A 358 -0.66 5.52 -20.08
CA GLY A 358 -0.57 6.94 -20.40
C GLY A 358 -1.89 7.71 -20.31
N LYS A 359 -2.98 7.08 -19.85
CA LYS A 359 -4.28 7.74 -19.61
C LYS A 359 -4.60 7.79 -18.12
N ASP A 360 -5.35 8.81 -17.72
CA ASP A 360 -5.96 8.90 -16.38
C ASP A 360 -7.23 8.04 -16.30
N GLY A 361 -7.07 6.74 -16.55
CA GLY A 361 -8.14 5.75 -16.64
C GLY A 361 -8.31 4.88 -15.39
N PHE A 362 -7.57 5.18 -14.33
CA PHE A 362 -7.35 4.28 -13.20
C PHE A 362 -7.54 4.99 -11.86
N GLN A 363 -8.11 4.30 -10.88
CA GLN A 363 -8.30 4.81 -9.53
C GLN A 363 -7.96 3.73 -8.50
N MET A 364 -7.00 4.02 -7.62
CA MET A 364 -6.69 3.16 -6.48
C MET A 364 -7.67 3.46 -5.34
N GLN A 365 -8.46 2.46 -4.93
CA GLN A 365 -9.49 2.63 -3.89
C GLN A 365 -8.89 2.73 -2.49
N ASP A 366 -7.85 1.94 -2.18
CA ASP A 366 -7.14 1.99 -0.91
C ASP A 366 -5.69 2.39 -1.15
N THR A 367 -5.33 3.60 -0.70
CA THR A 367 -3.98 4.15 -0.87
C THR A 367 -3.15 4.09 0.40
N GLN A 368 -3.66 3.38 1.42
CA GLN A 368 -2.95 3.14 2.68
C GLN A 368 -1.82 2.14 2.48
N MET A 369 -0.76 2.23 3.30
CA MET A 369 0.40 1.36 3.19
C MET A 369 0.40 0.24 4.23
N TRP A 370 -0.38 -0.80 3.94
CA TRP A 370 -0.40 -2.04 4.73
C TRP A 370 0.30 -3.21 4.04
N ASN A 371 0.80 -2.99 2.82
CA ASN A 371 1.57 -3.95 2.03
C ASN A 371 2.72 -3.24 1.33
N TRP A 372 3.85 -3.95 1.18
CA TRP A 372 5.09 -3.44 0.57
C TRP A 372 5.81 -4.51 -0.25
N VAL A 373 5.79 -5.77 0.20
CA VAL A 373 6.49 -6.94 -0.39
C VAL A 373 5.60 -8.17 -0.40
#